data_AF-A0A949B1M5-F1
#
_entry.id   AF-A0A949B1M5-F1
#
_cell.length_a   1.000
_cell.length_b   1.000
_cell.length_c   1.000
_cell.angle_alpha   90.00
_cell.angle_beta   90.00
_cell.angle_gamma   90.00
#
_symmetry.space_group_name_H-M   'P 1'
#
loop_
_entity.id
_entity.type
_entity.pdbx_description
1 polymer ?
#
loop_
_entity_poly.entity_id
_entity_poly.type
_entity_poly.pdbx_seq_one_letter_code
_entity_poly.pdbx_strand_id
1 'polypeptide(L)'
;MKSPYLSLNPFIPWMKEKHPVEWPKKFGRSAELEVEIGFGLGDFLVQQAQAHPEKDFLGIELGWVFIRRALRKIALAGVKNV
;
A
#
# COMPACT_ATOMS: atom_id res chain seq x y z
N MET A 1 -16.82 -19.16 -1.45
CA MET A 1 -16.86 -17.72 -1.80
C MET A 1 -15.46 -17.15 -1.55
N LYS A 2 -14.69 -16.80 -2.59
CA LYS A 2 -13.32 -16.25 -2.39
C LYS A 2 -13.45 -14.85 -1.79
N SER A 3 -12.74 -14.58 -0.69
CA SER A 3 -12.75 -13.26 -0.03
C SER A 3 -12.47 -12.16 -1.07
N PRO A 4 -13.23 -11.05 -1.07
CA PRO A 4 -13.05 -9.96 -2.03
C PRO A 4 -11.68 -9.26 -1.94
N TYR A 5 -10.91 -9.54 -0.88
CA TYR A 5 -9.53 -9.11 -0.65
C TYR A 5 -8.74 -10.32 -0.13
N LEU A 6 -7.55 -10.54 -0.69
CA LEU A 6 -6.66 -11.64 -0.28
C LEU A 6 -5.99 -11.35 1.06
N SER A 7 -5.76 -10.08 1.39
CA SER A 7 -5.19 -9.63 2.67
C SER A 7 -5.53 -8.14 2.93
N LEU A 8 -5.65 -7.77 4.20
CA LEU A 8 -5.72 -6.37 4.65
C LEU A 8 -4.38 -5.88 5.23
N ASN A 9 -3.32 -6.69 5.22
CA ASN A 9 -2.05 -6.33 5.84
C ASN A 9 -1.45 -4.99 5.33
N PRO A 10 -1.56 -4.62 4.04
CA PRO A 10 -1.07 -3.32 3.57
C PRO A 10 -1.90 -2.12 4.07
N PHE A 11 -3.10 -2.35 4.60
CA PHE A 11 -3.95 -1.26 5.06
C PHE A 11 -3.53 -0.78 6.45
N ILE A 12 -3.22 0.51 6.55
CA ILE A 12 -2.83 1.16 7.81
C ILE A 12 -4.02 1.95 8.37
N PRO A 13 -4.56 1.59 9.55
CA PRO A 13 -5.61 2.37 10.22
C PRO A 13 -4.99 3.62 10.86
N TRP A 14 -4.63 4.60 10.04
CA TRP A 14 -3.76 5.73 10.41
C TRP A 14 -4.20 6.50 11.67
N MET A 15 -5.51 6.63 11.93
CA MET A 15 -6.02 7.29 13.14
C MET A 15 -5.67 6.56 14.45
N LYS A 16 -5.29 5.28 14.37
CA LYS A 16 -4.87 4.46 15.52
C LYS A 16 -3.35 4.34 15.62
N GLU A 17 -2.61 4.91 14.68
CA GLU A 17 -1.16 4.83 14.66
C GLU A 17 -0.52 5.89 15.55
N LYS A 18 0.67 5.58 16.06
CA LYS A 18 1.50 6.59 16.71
C LYS A 18 2.04 7.54 15.65
N HIS A 19 1.99 8.84 15.94
CA HIS A 19 2.51 9.88 15.05
C HIS A 19 3.80 10.51 15.61
N PRO A 20 4.78 10.84 14.75
CA PRO A 20 4.84 10.50 13.33
C PRO A 20 4.97 8.97 13.12
N VAL A 21 4.45 8.47 11.98
CA VAL A 21 4.52 7.04 11.65
C VAL A 21 5.98 6.68 11.35
N GLU A 22 6.47 5.61 11.99
CA GLU A 22 7.82 5.08 11.74
C GLU A 22 7.81 4.13 10.54
N TRP A 23 7.86 4.68 9.33
CA TRP A 23 7.79 3.91 8.08
C TRP A 23 8.79 2.76 7.97
N PRO A 24 10.06 2.90 8.38
CA PRO A 24 10.98 1.76 8.33
C PRO A 24 10.53 0.57 9.18
N LYS A 25 9.80 0.80 10.27
CA LYS A 25 9.23 -0.28 11.08
C LYS A 25 8.00 -0.91 10.43
N LYS A 26 7.22 -0.15 9.64
CA LYS A 26 6.07 -0.67 8.89
C LYS A 26 6.50 -1.58 7.74
N PHE A 27 7.53 -1.18 7.00
CA PHE A 27 8.09 -1.97 5.90
C PHE A 27 9.13 -3.02 6.34
N GLY A 28 9.68 -2.91 7.56
CA GLY A 28 10.70 -3.81 8.08
C GLY A 28 12.10 -3.56 7.50
N ARG A 29 12.30 -2.44 6.80
CA ARG A 29 13.56 -2.01 6.21
C ARG A 29 13.64 -0.49 6.14
N SER A 30 14.82 0.06 5.86
CA SER A 30 14.98 1.47 5.53
C SER A 30 15.20 1.62 4.03
N ALA A 31 14.29 2.29 3.34
CA ALA A 31 14.35 2.56 1.91
C ALA A 31 13.79 3.97 1.61
N GLU A 32 14.01 4.45 0.40
CA GLU A 32 13.33 5.63 -0.11
C GLU A 32 11.81 5.38 -0.12
N LEU A 33 11.05 6.31 0.44
CA LEU A 33 9.60 6.22 0.53
C LEU A 33 8.96 7.22 -0.45
N GLU A 34 8.18 6.70 -1.38
CA GLU A 34 7.38 7.51 -2.30
C GLU A 34 5.91 7.51 -1.88
N VAL A 35 5.24 8.66 -2.04
CA VAL A 35 3.84 8.84 -1.61
C VAL A 35 2.98 9.21 -2.80
N GLU A 36 1.92 8.43 -3.03
CA GLU A 36 0.88 8.74 -4.01
C GLU A 36 -0.40 9.18 -3.28
N ILE A 37 -0.79 10.45 -3.48
CA ILE A 37 -2.04 11.01 -2.96
C ILE A 37 -3.12 10.89 -4.04
N GLY A 38 -4.21 10.18 -3.73
CA GLY A 38 -5.28 9.91 -4.68
C GLY A 38 -4.94 8.79 -5.66
N PHE A 39 -4.47 7.65 -5.14
CA PHE A 39 -4.04 6.52 -5.99
C PHE A 39 -5.16 5.86 -6.81
N GLY A 40 -6.43 6.19 -6.54
CA GLY A 40 -7.58 5.66 -7.26
C GLY A 40 -7.60 4.14 -7.29
N LEU A 41 -7.51 3.53 -8.48
CA LEU A 41 -7.53 2.07 -8.59
C LEU A 41 -6.20 1.38 -8.22
N GLY A 42 -5.15 2.13 -7.89
CA GLY A 42 -3.83 1.63 -7.49
C GLY A 42 -3.00 1.05 -8.64
N ASP A 43 -3.33 1.37 -9.90
CA ASP A 43 -2.56 0.88 -11.06
C ASP A 43 -1.14 1.44 -11.09
N PHE A 44 -1.01 2.77 -10.90
CA PHE A 44 0.28 3.43 -10.86
C PHE A 44 1.09 2.96 -9.65
N LEU A 45 0.50 2.99 -8.45
CA LEU A 45 1.11 2.49 -7.22
C LEU A 45 1.72 1.09 -7.37
N VAL A 46 0.95 0.13 -7.89
CA VAL A 46 1.41 -1.26 -8.06
C VAL A 46 2.49 -1.36 -9.13
N GLN A 47 2.34 -0.64 -10.24
CA GLN A 47 3.33 -0.63 -11.32
C GLN A 47 4.68 -0.09 -10.83
N GLN A 48 4.69 1.02 -10.07
CA GLN A 48 5.90 1.58 -9.50
C GLN A 48 6.55 0.64 -8.49
N ALA A 49 5.74 0.02 -7.62
CA ALA A 49 6.22 -0.95 -6.65
C ALA A 49 6.88 -2.18 -7.29
N GLN A 50 6.36 -2.66 -8.43
CA GLN A 50 6.96 -3.74 -9.20
C GLN A 50 8.25 -3.32 -9.91
N ALA A 51 8.29 -2.12 -10.46
CA ALA A 51 9.46 -1.60 -11.17
C ALA A 51 10.63 -1.25 -10.24
N HIS A 52 10.32 -0.87 -9.00
CA HIS A 52 11.28 -0.36 -8.01
C HIS A 52 11.20 -1.13 -6.68
N PRO A 53 11.59 -2.42 -6.64
CA PRO A 53 11.57 -3.22 -5.42
C PRO A 53 12.50 -2.67 -4.32
N GLU A 54 13.47 -1.83 -4.66
CA GLU A 54 14.36 -1.13 -3.73
C GLU A 54 13.67 0.00 -2.95
N LYS A 55 12.55 0.53 -3.44
CA LYS A 55 11.77 1.62 -2.82
C LYS A 55 10.52 1.10 -2.12
N ASP A 56 10.05 1.86 -1.14
CA ASP A 56 8.76 1.66 -0.48
C ASP A 56 7.73 2.69 -0.97
N PHE A 57 6.46 2.30 -1.03
CA PHE A 57 5.38 3.12 -1.54
C PHE A 57 4.23 3.24 -0.55
N LEU A 58 3.73 4.46 -0.34
CA LEU A 58 2.55 4.74 0.47
C LEU A 58 1.44 5.34 -0.39
N GLY A 59 0.32 4.62 -0.51
CA GLY A 59 -0.89 5.13 -1.13
C GLY A 59 -1.84 5.77 -0.12
N ILE A 60 -2.32 6.99 -0.41
CA ILE A 60 -3.37 7.68 0.36
C ILE A 60 -4.61 7.86 -0.51
N GLU A 61 -5.76 7.40 -0.02
CA GLU A 61 -7.06 7.52 -0.70
C GLU A 61 -8.19 7.59 0.33
N LEU A 62 -9.26 8.30 0.00
CA LEU A 62 -10.45 8.45 0.85
C LEU A 62 -11.52 7.39 0.51
N GLY A 63 -11.65 7.02 -0.76
CA GLY A 63 -12.69 6.11 -1.22
C GLY A 63 -12.42 4.65 -0.83
N TRP A 64 -13.24 4.09 0.07
CA TRP A 64 -13.11 2.68 0.48
C TRP A 64 -13.27 1.67 -0.68
N VAL A 65 -14.01 2.01 -1.74
CA VAL A 65 -14.09 1.17 -2.95
C VAL A 65 -12.72 1.08 -3.65
N PHE A 66 -12.02 2.21 -3.76
CA PHE A 66 -10.71 2.33 -4.38
C PHE A 66 -9.64 1.60 -3.56
N ILE A 67 -9.61 1.81 -2.24
CA ILE A 67 -8.72 1.09 -1.32
C ILE A 67 -8.89 -0.43 -1.46
N ARG A 68 -10.12 -0.94 -1.45
CA ARG A 68 -10.37 -2.39 -1.58
C ARG A 68 -9.86 -2.95 -2.92
N ARG A 69 -10.00 -2.19 -4.01
CA ARG A 69 -9.51 -2.60 -5.33
C ARG A 69 -7.98 -2.59 -5.38
N ALA A 70 -7.33 -1.58 -4.80
CA ALA A 70 -5.88 -1.51 -4.71
C ALA A 70 -5.30 -2.66 -3.87
N LEU A 71 -5.86 -2.94 -2.68
CA LEU A 71 -5.43 -4.06 -1.82
C LEU A 71 -5.48 -5.41 -2.56
N ARG A 72 -6.52 -5.64 -3.37
CA ARG A 72 -6.60 -6.83 -4.21
C ARG A 72 -5.50 -6.87 -5.26
N LYS A 73 -5.20 -5.76 -5.93
CA LYS A 73 -4.12 -5.70 -6.93
C LYS A 73 -2.75 -5.90 -6.31
N ILE A 74 -2.46 -5.26 -5.18
CA ILE A 74 -1.24 -5.45 -4.39
C ILE A 74 -1.02 -6.94 -4.10
N ALA A 75 -2.06 -7.59 -3.56
CA ALA A 75 -1.96 -9.01 -3.22
C ALA A 75 -1.83 -9.95 -4.44
N LEU A 76 -2.49 -9.63 -5.57
CA LEU A 76 -2.35 -10.40 -6.81
C LEU A 76 -0.97 -10.21 -7.47
N ALA A 77 -0.42 -9.00 -7.40
CA ALA A 77 0.90 -8.67 -7.92
C ALA A 77 2.03 -9.23 -7.05
N GLY A 78 1.74 -9.58 -5.79
CA GLY A 78 2.71 -10.14 -4.86
C GLY A 78 3.77 -9.14 -4.39
N VAL A 79 3.53 -7.84 -4.61
CA VAL A 79 4.42 -6.77 -4.11
C VAL A 79 4.31 -6.66 -2.59
N LYS A 80 5.44 -6.37 -1.95
CA LYS A 80 5.56 -6.29 -0.48
C LYS A 80 6.02 -4.91 0.01
N ASN A 81 6.26 -4.00 -0.93
CA ASN A 81 6.75 -2.64 -0.73
C ASN A 81 5.64 -1.59 -0.95
N VAL A 82 4.39 -1.96 -0.65
CA VAL A 82 3.18 -1.11 -0.67
C VAL A 82 2.35 -1.37 0.57
#